data_AF-A0A815W9T2-F1
#
_entry.id   AF-A0A815W9T2-F1
#
_cell.length_a   1.000
_cell.length_b   1.000
_cell.length_c   1.000
_cell.angle_alpha   90.00
_cell.angle_beta   90.00
_cell.angle_gamma   90.00
#
_symmetry.space_group_name_H-M   'P 1'
#
loop_
_entity.id
_entity.type
_entity.pdbx_description
1 polymer ?
#
loop_
_entity_poly.entity_id
_entity_poly.type
_entity_poly.pdbx_seq_one_letter_code
_entity_poly.pdbx_strand_id
1 'polypeptide(L)'
;LITMNTALEADIYGNINSTHILASSMMNGIGGSGDFTRNAYISIFMTPSLAKDGKISSFVPPVSHIDHNEHSVQIMVSEQGLADLRAKTPKQRAELIIEKCVHPIYKDLLRDYFRHAQRVSFGQDTPHDLKQARSWHIRL
;
A
#
# COMPACT_ATOMS: atom_id res chain seq x y z
N LEU A 1 5.26 -2.48 -22.26
CA LEU A 1 4.95 -3.63 -21.37
C LEU A 1 3.77 -3.26 -20.47
N ILE A 2 2.89 -4.21 -20.20
CA ILE A 2 1.91 -4.12 -19.11
C ILE A 2 2.39 -5.12 -18.07
N THR A 3 2.59 -4.68 -16.83
CA THR A 3 3.12 -5.52 -15.76
C THR A 3 2.05 -5.77 -14.72
N MET A 4 2.04 -7.00 -14.21
CA MET A 4 1.09 -7.48 -13.21
C MET A 4 1.89 -8.25 -12.18
N ASN A 5 2.00 -7.71 -10.97
CA ASN A 5 2.78 -8.27 -9.88
C ASN A 5 1.91 -8.44 -8.62
N THR A 6 2.28 -9.39 -7.77
CA THR A 6 1.62 -9.58 -6.48
C THR A 6 2.32 -8.76 -5.40
N ALA A 7 1.55 -8.05 -4.58
CA ALA A 7 2.06 -7.35 -3.40
C ALA A 7 1.91 -8.20 -2.14
N LEU A 8 2.91 -8.17 -1.24
CA LEU A 8 2.78 -8.67 0.13
C LEU A 8 1.85 -7.75 0.92
N GLU A 9 2.15 -6.44 0.88
CA GLU A 9 1.32 -5.38 1.41
C GLU A 9 1.52 -4.09 0.60
N ALA A 10 0.52 -3.23 0.61
CA ALA A 10 0.54 -1.91 0.01
C ALA A 10 0.16 -0.86 1.06
N ASP A 11 0.67 0.35 0.94
CA ASP A 11 0.20 1.44 1.78
C ASP A 11 -0.84 2.30 1.09
N ILE A 12 -1.49 3.16 1.87
CA ILE A 12 -2.49 4.09 1.36
C ILE A 12 -1.88 5.09 0.35
N TYR A 13 -0.57 5.28 0.33
CA TYR A 13 0.09 6.13 -0.66
C TYR A 13 0.50 5.37 -1.93
N GLY A 14 0.31 4.05 -1.95
CA GLY A 14 0.59 3.19 -3.08
C GLY A 14 2.07 2.81 -3.21
N ASN A 15 2.84 2.83 -2.11
CA ASN A 15 4.10 2.09 -2.05
C ASN A 15 3.81 0.61 -1.79
N ILE A 16 4.71 -0.26 -2.24
CA ILE A 16 4.55 -1.71 -2.21
C ILE A 16 5.73 -2.36 -1.51
N ASN A 17 5.38 -3.32 -0.65
CA ASN A 17 6.27 -4.35 -0.14
C ASN A 17 6.00 -5.65 -0.89
N SER A 18 7.04 -6.26 -1.43
CA SER A 18 6.99 -7.53 -2.15
C SER A 18 7.79 -8.62 -1.44
N THR A 19 8.52 -8.29 -0.38
CA THR A 19 9.64 -9.13 0.09
C THR A 19 9.65 -9.41 1.59
N HIS A 20 9.47 -8.40 2.45
CA HIS A 20 9.78 -8.53 3.88
C HIS A 20 8.51 -8.49 4.74
N ILE A 21 8.16 -9.62 5.34
CA ILE A 21 7.16 -9.68 6.40
C ILE A 21 7.72 -8.94 7.62
N LEU A 22 6.94 -7.97 8.15
CA LEU A 22 7.32 -7.13 9.29
C LEU A 22 8.73 -6.51 9.13
N ALA A 23 9.03 -6.01 7.92
CA ALA A 23 10.31 -5.40 7.52
C ALA A 23 11.58 -6.26 7.63
N SER A 24 11.51 -7.47 8.19
CA SER A 24 12.69 -8.20 8.67
C SER A 24 12.73 -9.67 8.27
N SER A 25 11.59 -10.27 7.93
CA SER A 25 11.52 -11.67 7.52
C SER A 25 11.34 -11.77 6.00
N MET A 26 12.39 -12.18 5.30
CA MET A 26 12.37 -12.40 3.86
C MET A 26 11.39 -13.50 3.48
N MET A 27 10.56 -13.26 2.47
CA MET A 27 9.68 -14.27 1.90
C MET A 27 10.35 -15.02 0.74
N ASN A 28 10.54 -14.35 -0.40
CA ASN A 28 11.22 -14.93 -1.57
C ASN A 28 12.37 -14.04 -2.06
N GLY A 29 12.06 -12.76 -2.34
CA GLY A 29 12.99 -11.79 -2.89
C GLY A 29 12.31 -10.90 -3.94
N ILE A 30 12.90 -9.76 -4.28
CA ILE A 30 12.30 -8.79 -5.20
C ILE A 30 12.15 -9.35 -6.63
N GLY A 31 13.07 -10.25 -7.03
CA GLY A 31 13.10 -10.81 -8.37
C GLY A 31 13.17 -9.72 -9.44
N GLY A 32 12.55 -9.97 -10.60
CA GLY A 32 12.46 -8.98 -11.68
C GLY A 32 11.35 -7.95 -11.51
N SER A 33 10.60 -7.96 -10.39
CA SER A 33 9.43 -7.09 -10.22
C SER A 33 9.81 -5.60 -10.38
N GLY A 34 10.98 -5.19 -9.90
CA GLY A 34 11.51 -3.84 -10.07
C GLY A 34 11.82 -3.49 -11.53
N ASP A 35 12.52 -4.40 -12.23
CA ASP A 35 12.93 -4.22 -13.63
C ASP A 35 11.72 -3.98 -14.54
N PHE A 36 10.68 -4.79 -14.37
CA PHE A 36 9.47 -4.68 -15.16
C PHE A 36 8.64 -3.48 -14.76
N THR A 37 8.37 -3.31 -13.46
CA THR A 37 7.45 -2.27 -12.95
C THR A 37 7.90 -0.87 -13.32
N ARG A 38 9.19 -0.55 -13.14
CA ARG A 38 9.70 0.80 -13.41
C ARG A 38 9.70 1.16 -14.89
N ASN A 39 9.83 0.17 -15.77
CA ASN A 39 9.92 0.34 -17.22
C ASN A 39 8.57 0.04 -17.93
N ALA A 40 7.50 -0.20 -17.17
CA ALA A 40 6.19 -0.52 -17.71
C ALA A 40 5.49 0.73 -18.27
N TYR A 41 4.69 0.53 -19.32
CA TYR A 41 3.72 1.53 -19.76
C TYR A 41 2.53 1.59 -18.79
N ILE A 42 2.10 0.41 -18.31
CA ILE A 42 1.12 0.26 -17.23
C ILE A 42 1.68 -0.72 -16.20
N SER A 43 1.80 -0.31 -14.94
CA SER A 43 2.20 -1.12 -13.81
C SER A 43 1.04 -1.40 -12.86
N ILE A 44 0.75 -2.69 -12.66
CA ILE A 44 -0.38 -3.17 -11.88
C ILE A 44 0.15 -4.03 -10.73
N PHE A 45 -0.29 -3.71 -9.51
CA PHE A 45 -0.11 -4.57 -8.35
C PHE A 45 -1.45 -5.09 -7.85
N MET A 46 -1.45 -6.37 -7.47
CA MET A 46 -2.64 -7.04 -6.96
C MET A 46 -2.33 -7.78 -5.66
N THR A 47 -3.29 -7.79 -4.76
CA THR A 47 -3.23 -8.57 -3.52
C THR A 47 -4.64 -8.78 -2.98
N PRO A 48 -4.96 -9.94 -2.39
CA PRO A 48 -6.16 -10.04 -1.56
C PRO A 48 -6.15 -8.94 -0.51
N SER A 49 -7.29 -8.31 -0.21
CA SER A 49 -7.32 -7.19 0.74
C SER A 49 -7.03 -7.61 2.18
N LEU A 50 -7.12 -8.91 2.47
CA LEU A 50 -6.81 -9.55 3.73
C LEU A 50 -5.85 -10.74 3.57
N ALA A 51 -5.07 -11.02 4.61
CA ALA A 51 -4.22 -12.19 4.76
C ALA A 51 -4.48 -12.90 6.10
N LYS A 52 -3.95 -14.14 6.23
CA LYS A 52 -4.03 -15.00 7.45
C LYS A 52 -5.45 -15.08 8.02
N ASP A 53 -6.38 -15.58 7.21
CA ASP A 53 -7.80 -15.77 7.57
C ASP A 53 -8.49 -14.49 8.07
N GLY A 54 -8.13 -13.35 7.48
CA GLY A 54 -8.72 -12.06 7.80
C GLY A 54 -8.09 -11.31 8.98
N LYS A 55 -7.04 -11.86 9.59
CA LYS A 55 -6.36 -11.26 10.75
C LYS A 55 -5.42 -10.12 10.38
N ILE A 56 -5.00 -10.05 9.12
CA ILE A 56 -4.03 -9.06 8.64
C ILE A 56 -4.63 -8.34 7.44
N SER A 57 -4.55 -7.01 7.44
CA SER A 57 -4.86 -6.21 6.25
C SER A 57 -3.65 -6.18 5.32
N SER A 58 -3.85 -6.42 4.03
CA SER A 58 -2.80 -6.24 3.01
C SER A 58 -2.63 -4.76 2.64
N PHE A 59 -3.53 -3.89 3.10
CA PHE A 59 -3.41 -2.43 2.98
C PHE A 59 -3.13 -1.81 4.34
N VAL A 60 -2.07 -1.03 4.45
CA VAL A 60 -1.54 -0.53 5.74
C VAL A 60 -1.29 0.99 5.72
N PRO A 61 -1.09 1.64 6.87
CA PRO A 61 -0.76 3.05 6.93
C PRO A 61 0.49 3.47 6.10
N PRO A 62 1.72 3.06 6.44
CA PRO A 62 2.84 2.84 5.52
C PRO A 62 3.29 1.37 5.49
N VAL A 63 3.87 0.93 4.36
CA VAL A 63 4.43 -0.44 4.20
C VAL A 63 5.69 -0.64 5.01
N SER A 64 5.85 -1.78 5.67
CA SER A 64 6.96 -2.05 6.59
C SER A 64 8.33 -2.02 5.90
N HIS A 65 8.37 -2.41 4.63
CA HIS A 65 9.51 -2.34 3.71
C HIS A 65 9.03 -1.81 2.34
N ILE A 66 9.87 -1.06 1.62
CA ILE A 66 9.52 -0.51 0.30
C ILE A 66 10.39 -1.20 -0.77
N ASP A 67 9.76 -2.00 -1.62
CA ASP A 67 10.36 -2.52 -2.86
C ASP A 67 10.02 -1.64 -4.06
N HIS A 68 8.81 -1.10 -4.09
CA HIS A 68 8.35 -0.19 -5.15
C HIS A 68 7.72 1.06 -4.54
N ASN A 69 8.27 2.22 -4.88
CA ASN A 69 7.69 3.50 -4.49
C ASN A 69 6.47 3.85 -5.35
N GLU A 70 5.67 4.80 -4.87
CA GLU A 70 4.43 5.24 -5.49
C GLU A 70 4.58 5.67 -6.96
N HIS A 71 5.74 6.25 -7.33
CA HIS A 71 6.04 6.67 -8.71
C HIS A 71 6.06 5.52 -9.71
N SER A 72 6.31 4.29 -9.23
CA SER A 72 6.42 3.10 -10.06
C SER A 72 5.10 2.32 -10.11
N VAL A 73 4.09 2.72 -9.33
CA VAL A 73 2.83 1.98 -9.12
C VAL A 73 1.66 2.80 -9.60
N GLN A 74 0.96 2.30 -10.62
CA GLN A 74 -0.09 3.06 -11.30
C GLN A 74 -1.49 2.49 -11.03
N ILE A 75 -1.63 1.17 -10.94
CA ILE A 75 -2.92 0.51 -10.69
C ILE A 75 -2.78 -0.44 -9.49
N MET A 76 -3.75 -0.40 -8.58
CA MET A 76 -3.89 -1.34 -7.46
C MET A 76 -5.18 -2.12 -7.59
N VAL A 77 -5.14 -3.42 -7.31
CA VAL A 77 -6.29 -4.33 -7.42
C VAL A 77 -6.38 -5.22 -6.17
N SER A 78 -7.59 -5.36 -5.64
CA SER A 78 -7.97 -6.42 -4.71
C SER A 78 -9.33 -6.99 -5.10
N GLU A 79 -9.82 -7.98 -4.36
CA GLU A 79 -11.18 -8.49 -4.54
C GLU A 79 -12.28 -7.46 -4.19
N GLN A 80 -11.92 -6.34 -3.56
CA GLN A 80 -12.84 -5.23 -3.27
C GLN A 80 -13.02 -4.29 -4.46
N GLY A 81 -12.05 -4.25 -5.38
CA GLY A 81 -12.06 -3.36 -6.53
C GLY A 81 -10.69 -2.88 -6.99
N LEU A 82 -10.70 -1.89 -7.87
CA LEU A 82 -9.53 -1.35 -8.57
C LEU A 82 -9.36 0.15 -8.28
N ALA A 83 -8.15 0.57 -7.96
CA ALA A 83 -7.74 1.96 -7.83
C ALA A 83 -6.77 2.36 -8.95
N ASP A 84 -7.16 3.34 -9.76
CA ASP A 84 -6.30 3.97 -10.78
C ASP A 84 -5.64 5.24 -10.22
N LEU A 85 -4.33 5.15 -10.00
CA LEU A 85 -3.50 6.12 -9.29
C LEU A 85 -2.80 7.09 -10.24
N ARG A 86 -2.98 6.95 -11.55
CA ARG A 86 -2.34 7.83 -12.53
C ARG A 86 -2.79 9.27 -12.31
N ALA A 87 -1.81 10.18 -12.31
CA ALA A 87 -2.01 11.62 -12.11
C ALA A 87 -2.72 11.99 -10.78
N LYS A 88 -2.58 11.16 -9.74
CA LYS A 88 -3.11 11.42 -8.40
C LYS A 88 -2.02 11.88 -7.45
N THR A 89 -2.32 12.89 -6.65
CA THR A 89 -1.49 13.28 -5.51
C THR A 89 -1.50 12.18 -4.44
N PRO A 90 -0.52 12.12 -3.53
CA PRO A 90 -0.51 11.12 -2.45
C PRO A 90 -1.82 11.06 -1.66
N LYS A 91 -2.44 12.22 -1.36
CA LYS A 91 -3.74 12.27 -0.68
C LYS A 91 -4.89 11.68 -1.52
N GLN A 92 -4.91 11.96 -2.82
CA GLN A 92 -5.89 11.36 -3.73
C GLN A 92 -5.68 9.85 -3.91
N ARG A 93 -4.41 9.39 -3.88
CA ARG A 93 -4.06 7.96 -3.87
C ARG A 93 -4.61 7.29 -2.60
N ALA A 94 -4.40 7.90 -1.43
CA ALA A 94 -4.91 7.42 -0.14
C ALA A 94 -6.43 7.27 -0.15
N GLU A 95 -7.17 8.31 -0.51
CA GLU A 95 -8.62 8.23 -0.58
C GLU A 95 -9.10 7.13 -1.53
N LEU A 96 -8.48 7.01 -2.72
CA LEU A 96 -8.91 6.04 -3.72
C LEU A 96 -8.55 4.60 -3.34
N ILE A 97 -7.36 4.34 -2.83
CA ILE A 97 -6.94 3.01 -2.37
C ILE A 97 -7.84 2.56 -1.20
N ILE A 98 -8.02 3.44 -0.22
CA ILE A 98 -8.90 3.19 0.92
C ILE A 98 -10.32 2.86 0.44
N GLU A 99 -10.84 3.61 -0.53
CA GLU A 99 -12.20 3.39 -1.02
C GLU A 99 -12.35 2.12 -1.86
N LYS A 100 -11.40 1.84 -2.76
CA LYS A 100 -11.57 0.83 -3.81
C LYS A 100 -10.94 -0.51 -3.50
N CYS A 101 -9.89 -0.57 -2.68
CA CYS A 101 -9.10 -1.79 -2.52
C CYS A 101 -9.10 -2.35 -1.10
N VAL A 102 -9.37 -1.53 -0.09
CA VAL A 102 -9.31 -1.96 1.32
C VAL A 102 -10.57 -2.73 1.72
N HIS A 103 -10.38 -3.83 2.47
CA HIS A 103 -11.46 -4.60 3.05
C HIS A 103 -12.35 -3.74 3.97
N PRO A 104 -13.70 -3.89 3.96
CA PRO A 104 -14.60 -3.14 4.83
C PRO A 104 -14.21 -3.13 6.31
N ILE A 105 -13.68 -4.25 6.83
CA ILE A 105 -13.20 -4.39 8.22
C ILE A 105 -12.12 -3.36 8.59
N TYR A 106 -11.22 -3.02 7.65
CA TYR A 106 -10.08 -2.12 7.91
C TYR A 106 -10.26 -0.73 7.29
N LYS A 107 -11.29 -0.52 6.47
CA LYS A 107 -11.51 0.75 5.75
C LYS A 107 -11.61 1.93 6.71
N ASP A 108 -12.43 1.82 7.76
CA ASP A 108 -12.61 2.92 8.72
C ASP A 108 -11.36 3.16 9.56
N LEU A 109 -10.63 2.10 9.94
CA LEU A 109 -9.34 2.23 10.65
C LEU A 109 -8.29 2.99 9.81
N LEU A 110 -8.22 2.74 8.50
CA LEU A 110 -7.31 3.49 7.62
C LEU A 110 -7.76 4.93 7.39
N ARG A 111 -9.08 5.19 7.28
CA ARG A 111 -9.62 6.56 7.23
C ARG A 111 -9.29 7.34 8.50
N ASP A 112 -9.41 6.70 9.66
CA ASP A 112 -9.07 7.33 10.94
C ASP A 112 -7.59 7.66 11.04
N TYR A 113 -6.71 6.73 10.67
CA TYR A 113 -5.28 7.00 10.57
C TYR A 113 -5.00 8.17 9.62
N PHE A 114 -5.58 8.17 8.42
CA PHE A 114 -5.33 9.21 7.41
C PHE A 114 -5.82 10.59 7.88
N ARG A 115 -7.03 10.67 8.44
CA ARG A 115 -7.58 11.91 9.02
C ARG A 115 -6.74 12.40 10.19
N HIS A 116 -6.25 11.51 11.04
CA HIS A 116 -5.37 11.86 12.14
C HIS A 116 -4.03 12.40 11.60
N ALA A 117 -3.40 11.68 10.68
CA ALA A 117 -2.14 12.07 10.05
C ALA A 117 -2.23 13.45 9.38
N GLN A 118 -3.32 13.77 8.69
CA GLN A 118 -3.56 15.10 8.13
C GLN A 118 -3.52 16.23 9.18
N ARG A 119 -3.93 15.96 10.42
CA ARG A 119 -3.92 16.96 11.50
C ARG A 119 -2.55 17.12 12.16
N VAL A 120 -1.81 16.02 12.31
CA VAL A 120 -0.60 15.99 13.14
C VAL A 120 0.70 15.95 12.34
N SER A 121 0.65 15.63 11.05
CA SER A 121 1.87 15.50 10.26
C SER A 121 2.57 16.83 10.05
N PHE A 122 3.90 16.81 10.13
CA PHE A 122 4.74 17.96 9.84
C PHE A 122 4.56 18.44 8.39
N GLY A 123 4.50 17.49 7.44
CA GLY A 123 4.28 17.75 6.02
C GLY A 123 2.89 17.31 5.56
N GLN A 124 2.28 18.08 4.67
CA GLN A 124 0.88 17.88 4.25
C GLN A 124 0.73 17.31 2.83
N ASP A 125 1.85 17.08 2.14
CA ASP A 125 1.88 16.43 0.83
C ASP A 125 1.59 14.92 0.96
N THR A 126 2.34 14.24 1.83
CA THR A 126 2.15 12.83 2.19
C THR A 126 2.03 12.68 3.72
N PRO A 127 0.83 12.88 4.30
CA PRO A 127 0.68 12.97 5.75
C PRO A 127 0.97 11.65 6.49
N HIS A 128 1.88 11.69 7.46
CA HIS A 128 2.12 10.56 8.38
C HIS A 128 2.11 11.02 9.84
N ASP A 129 1.54 10.19 10.71
CA ASP A 129 1.90 10.19 12.13
C ASP A 129 3.01 9.15 12.36
N LEU A 130 4.24 9.62 12.53
CA LEU A 130 5.41 8.76 12.72
C LEU A 130 5.31 7.90 13.99
N LYS A 131 4.54 8.32 15.00
CA LYS A 131 4.35 7.53 16.24
C LYS A 131 3.47 6.32 16.00
N GLN A 132 2.57 6.38 15.04
CA GLN A 132 1.58 5.33 14.76
C GLN A 132 1.84 4.59 13.45
N ALA A 133 2.76 5.07 12.61
CA ALA A 133 3.08 4.52 11.30
C ALA A 133 3.27 2.99 11.31
N ARG A 134 3.96 2.41 12.29
CA ARG A 134 4.20 0.95 12.38
C ARG A 134 3.31 0.22 13.37
N SER A 135 2.31 0.89 13.95
CA SER A 135 1.50 0.32 15.02
C SER A 135 0.72 -0.93 14.61
N TRP A 136 0.36 -1.07 13.33
CA TRP A 136 -0.33 -2.25 12.83
C TRP A 136 0.60 -3.46 12.80
N HIS A 137 1.82 -3.27 12.28
CA HIS A 137 2.86 -4.31 12.24
C HIS A 137 3.29 -4.77 13.64
N ILE A 138 3.31 -3.87 14.62
CA ILE A 138 3.67 -4.18 16.01
C ILE A 138 2.59 -5.02 16.73
N ARG A 139 1.33 -4.96 16.28
CA ARG A 139 0.20 -5.68 16.90
C ARG A 139 -0.01 -7.11 16.37
N LEU A 140 0.74 -7.51 15.34
CA LEU A 140 0.67 -8.83 14.72
C LEU A 140 1.44 -9.89 15.52
#